data_AF-A0AAD4H1A2-F1
#
_entry.id   AF-A0AAD4H1A2-F1
#
_cell.length_a   1.000
_cell.length_b   1.000
_cell.length_c   1.000
_cell.angle_alpha   90.00
_cell.angle_beta   90.00
_cell.angle_gamma   90.00
#
_symmetry.space_group_name_H-M   'P 1'
#
loop_
_entity.id
_entity.type
_entity.pdbx_description
1 polymer ?
#
loop_
_entity_poly.entity_id
_entity_poly.type
_entity_poly.pdbx_seq_one_letter_code
_entity_poly.pdbx_strand_id
1 'polypeptide(L)'
;MTSSRFTPQRLIQLGLHIINIGKTWEKIVLAARIIVAIENPADICVISARPYGQRAALKFASHTGAQAIAGRFTPGTFTNYIT
;
A
#
# COMPACT_ATOMS: atom_id res chain seq x y z
N MET A 1 17.76 -11.98 11.58
CA MET A 1 18.02 -10.53 11.48
C MET A 1 16.72 -9.74 11.39
N THR A 2 16.12 -9.54 12.58
CA THR A 2 15.23 -8.46 13.06
C THR A 2 14.05 -7.94 12.23
N SER A 3 13.05 -8.79 11.96
CA SER A 3 11.69 -8.37 11.60
C SER A 3 10.84 -7.83 12.78
N SER A 4 11.39 -7.74 14.00
CA SER A 4 10.65 -7.44 15.23
C SER A 4 10.54 -5.95 15.60
N ARG A 5 11.00 -4.99 14.80
CA ARG A 5 11.02 -3.55 15.21
C ARG A 5 9.69 -2.81 15.06
N PHE A 6 8.69 -3.45 14.45
CA PHE A 6 7.32 -2.94 14.28
C PHE A 6 6.32 -3.73 15.12
N THR A 7 6.76 -4.57 16.07
CA THR A 7 5.80 -5.28 16.92
C THR A 7 5.02 -4.28 17.77
N PRO A 8 3.69 -4.25 17.64
CA PRO A 8 2.84 -3.41 18.46
C PRO A 8 2.91 -3.86 19.94
N GLN A 9 2.85 -2.90 20.86
CA GLN A 9 2.84 -3.19 22.30
C GLN A 9 1.47 -3.78 22.66
N ARG A 10 1.46 -4.91 23.38
CA ARG A 10 0.25 -5.65 23.75
C ARG A 10 -0.39 -5.00 24.99
N LEU A 11 -1.64 -4.55 24.89
CA LEU A 11 -2.47 -4.34 26.08
C LEU A 11 -2.99 -5.70 26.54
N ILE A 12 -2.77 -6.01 27.81
CA ILE A 12 -2.81 -7.36 28.39
C ILE A 12 -4.26 -7.91 28.49
N GLN A 13 -5.28 -7.16 28.06
CA GLN A 13 -6.68 -7.51 28.33
C GLN A 13 -7.58 -7.75 27.10
N LEU A 14 -7.27 -7.20 25.91
CA LEU A 14 -8.20 -7.20 24.76
C LEU A 14 -7.59 -7.72 23.44
N GLY A 15 -6.37 -8.26 23.46
CA GLY A 15 -5.69 -8.73 22.24
C GLY A 15 -5.38 -7.60 21.24
N LEU A 16 -5.54 -6.35 21.65
CA LEU A 16 -5.36 -5.17 20.81
C LEU A 16 -3.88 -4.79 20.75
N HIS A 17 -3.47 -4.42 19.54
CA HIS A 17 -2.10 -4.15 19.17
C HIS A 17 -1.95 -2.66 18.85
N ILE A 18 -1.25 -1.92 19.71
CA ILE A 18 -1.03 -0.49 19.51
C ILE A 18 0.21 -0.28 18.63
N ILE A 19 0.01 0.39 17.50
CA ILE A 19 1.08 0.73 16.56
C ILE A 19 1.70 2.08 16.94
N ASN A 20 3.03 2.17 16.94
CA ASN A 20 3.74 3.43 17.16
C ASN A 20 3.60 4.35 15.94
N ILE A 21 3.00 5.52 16.14
CA ILE A 21 2.72 6.50 15.09
C ILE A 21 4.02 7.12 14.53
N GLY A 22 5.00 7.43 15.38
CA GLY A 22 6.28 8.02 14.95
C GLY A 22 7.04 7.11 13.98
N LYS A 23 7.14 5.81 14.31
CA LYS A 23 7.75 4.81 13.42
C LYS A 23 6.96 4.58 12.13
N THR A 24 5.65 4.83 12.16
CA THR A 24 4.79 4.70 10.97
C THR A 24 5.02 5.86 10.02
N TRP A 25 5.16 7.08 10.55
CA TRP A 25 5.48 8.27 9.78
C TRP A 25 6.80 8.13 9.01
N GLU A 26 7.86 7.65 9.66
CA GLU A 26 9.16 7.42 9.01
C GLU A 26 9.05 6.49 7.80
N LYS A 27 8.23 5.44 7.90
CA LYS A 27 7.98 4.50 6.80
C LYS A 27 7.16 5.11 5.67
N ILE A 28 6.18 5.95 5.97
CA ILE A 28 5.37 6.65 4.97
C ILE A 28 6.26 7.59 4.14
N VAL A 29 7.12 8.36 4.80
CA VAL A 29 8.06 9.27 4.12
C VAL A 29 9.03 8.50 3.23
N LEU A 30 9.55 7.35 3.71
CA LEU A 30 10.41 6.49 2.89
C LEU A 30 9.68 5.94 1.66
N ALA A 31 8.45 5.45 1.83
CA ALA A 31 7.64 4.94 0.72
C ALA A 31 7.36 6.02 -0.34
N ALA A 32 7.02 7.25 0.10
CA ALA A 32 6.81 8.36 -0.82
C ALA A 32 8.04 8.66 -1.68
N ARG A 33 9.25 8.61 -1.08
CA ARG A 33 10.51 8.82 -1.81
C ARG A 33 10.77 7.76 -2.87
N ILE A 34 10.42 6.50 -2.58
CA ILE A 34 10.57 5.40 -3.54
C ILE A 34 9.60 5.58 -4.72
N ILE A 35 8.36 5.97 -4.43
CA ILE A 35 7.32 6.16 -5.45
C ILE A 35 7.68 7.32 -6.39
N VAL A 36 8.17 8.45 -5.85
CA VAL A 36 8.57 9.63 -6.64
C VAL A 36 9.81 9.39 -7.49
N ALA A 37 10.63 8.38 -7.17
CA ALA A 37 11.83 8.07 -7.94
C ALA A 37 11.53 7.47 -9.33
N ILE A 38 10.28 7.08 -9.59
CA ILE A 38 9.84 6.53 -10.89
C ILE A 38 9.52 7.71 -11.83
N GLU A 39 10.15 7.73 -13.00
CA GLU A 39 10.02 8.83 -13.97
C GLU A 39 8.61 8.95 -14.54
N ASN A 40 7.99 7.83 -14.90
CA ASN A 40 6.64 7.78 -15.43
C ASN A 40 5.65 7.33 -14.35
N PRO A 41 4.73 8.19 -13.89
CA PRO A 41 3.77 7.81 -12.85
C PRO A 41 2.80 6.72 -13.29
N ALA A 42 2.57 6.54 -14.60
CA ALA A 42 1.66 5.52 -15.13
C ALA A 42 2.17 4.08 -14.93
N ASP A 43 3.47 3.90 -14.66
CA ASP A 43 4.06 2.58 -14.41
C ASP A 43 3.79 2.09 -12.98
N ILE A 44 3.27 2.97 -12.12
CA ILE A 44 2.86 2.63 -10.76
C ILE A 44 1.45 2.06 -10.80
N CYS A 45 1.26 0.87 -10.22
CA CYS A 45 -0.04 0.24 -10.08
C CYS A 45 -0.49 0.18 -8.61
N VAL A 46 -1.72 0.62 -8.33
CA VAL A 46 -2.36 0.53 -7.01
C VAL A 46 -3.54 -0.41 -7.04
N ILE A 47 -3.54 -1.40 -6.15
CA ILE A 47 -4.54 -2.48 -6.14
C ILE A 47 -5.28 -2.46 -4.80
N SER A 48 -6.62 -2.57 -4.87
CA SER A 48 -7.41 -2.89 -3.68
C SER A 48 -8.57 -3.82 -4.01
N ALA A 49 -8.55 -5.00 -3.38
CA ALA A 49 -9.61 -6.00 -3.50
C ALA A 49 -10.78 -5.76 -2.53
N ARG A 50 -10.53 -5.06 -1.42
CA ARG A 50 -11.54 -4.83 -0.37
C ARG A 50 -12.40 -3.62 -0.72
N PRO A 51 -13.73 -3.68 -0.51
CA PRO A 51 -14.62 -2.57 -0.85
C PRO A 51 -14.26 -1.26 -0.14
N TYR A 52 -13.76 -1.35 1.10
CA TYR A 52 -13.31 -0.18 1.87
C TYR A 52 -12.12 0.57 1.24
N GLY A 53 -11.29 -0.13 0.45
CA GLY A 53 -10.08 0.43 -0.14
C GLY A 53 -10.21 0.80 -1.63
N GLN A 54 -11.29 0.40 -2.31
CA GLN A 54 -11.50 0.67 -3.74
C GLN A 54 -11.50 2.17 -4.04
N ARG A 55 -12.27 2.95 -3.26
CA ARG A 55 -12.32 4.41 -3.44
C ARG A 55 -10.98 5.09 -3.16
N ALA A 56 -10.22 4.58 -2.19
CA ALA A 56 -8.91 5.10 -1.87
C ALA A 56 -7.91 4.86 -3.01
N ALA A 57 -7.92 3.65 -3.61
CA ALA A 57 -7.09 3.33 -4.76
C ALA A 57 -7.41 4.22 -5.97
N LEU A 58 -8.69 4.40 -6.28
CA LEU A 58 -9.12 5.28 -7.38
C LEU A 58 -8.70 6.73 -7.16
N LYS A 59 -8.94 7.28 -5.97
CA LYS A 59 -8.52 8.66 -5.65
C LYS A 59 -7.01 8.84 -5.69
N PHE A 60 -6.26 7.85 -5.18
CA PHE A 60 -4.80 7.90 -5.21
C PHE A 60 -4.31 7.96 -6.65
N ALA A 61 -4.78 7.06 -7.53
CA ALA A 61 -4.46 7.06 -8.95
C ALA A 61 -4.81 8.38 -9.64
N SER A 62 -5.97 8.98 -9.35
CA SER A 62 -6.35 10.28 -9.92
C SER A 62 -5.40 11.42 -9.52
N HIS A 63 -4.81 11.37 -8.31
CA HIS A 63 -3.91 12.43 -7.84
C HIS A 63 -2.45 12.22 -8.26
N THR A 64 -2.01 10.97 -8.39
CA THR A 64 -0.62 10.65 -8.75
C THR A 64 -0.42 10.38 -10.24
N GLY A 65 -1.49 10.14 -10.99
CA GLY A 65 -1.41 9.67 -12.39
C GLY A 65 -1.09 8.18 -12.51
N ALA A 66 -1.12 7.44 -11.40
CA ALA A 66 -0.88 5.99 -11.36
C ALA A 66 -2.07 5.19 -11.93
N GLN A 67 -1.82 3.94 -12.32
CA GLN A 67 -2.89 3.02 -12.68
C GLN A 67 -3.53 2.42 -11.42
N ALA A 68 -4.87 2.37 -11.38
CA ALA A 68 -5.61 1.72 -10.29
C ALA A 68 -6.37 0.49 -10.78
N ILE A 69 -6.24 -0.60 -10.04
CA ILE A 69 -7.08 -1.79 -10.14
C ILE A 69 -7.99 -1.82 -8.90
N ALA A 70 -9.19 -1.26 -9.04
CA ALA A 70 -10.20 -1.28 -8.00
C ALA A 70 -11.11 -2.50 -8.20
N GLY A 71 -11.04 -3.47 -7.27
CA GLY A 71 -11.86 -4.68 -7.33
C GLY A 71 -11.04 -5.96 -7.47
N ARG A 72 -11.61 -6.96 -8.15
CA ARG A 72 -10.99 -8.28 -8.28
C ARG A 72 -9.70 -8.15 -9.10
N PHE A 73 -8.59 -8.54 -8.48
CA PHE A 73 -7.33 -8.72 -9.20
C PHE A 73 -7.45 -9.98 -10.08
N THR A 74 -7.40 -9.80 -11.39
CA THR A 74 -7.46 -10.93 -12.33
C THR A 74 -6.10 -11.65 -12.31
N PRO A 75 -6.08 -12.97 -12.07
CA PRO A 75 -4.82 -13.71 -12.11
C PRO A 75 -4.22 -13.62 -13.51
N GLY A 76 -2.91 -13.37 -13.59
CA GLY A 76 -2.20 -13.20 -14.86
C GLY A 76 -2.02 -11.75 -15.31
N THR A 77 -2.61 -10.75 -14.65
CA THR A 77 -2.47 -9.33 -15.07
C THR A 77 -1.04 -8.82 -15.16
N PHE A 78 -0.09 -9.37 -14.39
CA PHE A 78 1.32 -8.98 -14.46
C PHE A 78 2.22 -9.96 -15.19
N THR A 79 1.75 -11.19 -15.44
CA THR A 79 2.60 -12.28 -15.93
C THR A 79 2.19 -12.77 -17.32
N ASN A 80 0.95 -12.53 -17.74
CA ASN A 80 0.46 -12.90 -19.05
C ASN A 80 0.56 -11.71 -20.00
N TYR A 81 1.37 -11.82 -21.05
CA TYR A 81 1.57 -10.77 -22.05
C TYR A 81 0.40 -10.63 -23.04
N ILE A 82 -0.56 -11.57 -23.03
CA ILE A 82 -1.68 -11.64 -23.97
C ILE A 82 -2.92 -10.89 -23.44
N THR A 83 -3.03 -10.71 -22.11
CA THR A 83 -4.18 -10.04 -21.48
C THR A 83 -4.11 -8.53 -21.68
#